data_AF-A0A7C1KVC0-F1
#
_entry.id   AF-A0A7C1KVC0-F1
#
_cell.length_a   1.000
_cell.length_b   1.000
_cell.length_c   1.000
_cell.angle_alpha   90.00
_cell.angle_beta   90.00
_cell.angle_gamma   90.00
#
_symmetry.space_group_name_H-M   'P 1'
#
loop_
_entity.id
_entity.type
_entity.pdbx_description
1 polymer ?
#
loop_
_entity_poly.entity_id
_entity_poly.type
_entity_poly.pdbx_seq_one_letter_code
_entity_poly.pdbx_strand_id
1 'polypeptide(L)' 'THRPLLQVPDPLAKIRELLESRSQNYANNDIEVDTTDLSVDEVVGEIINRIKD' A
#
# COMPACT_ATOMS: atom_id res chain seq x y z
N THR A 1 -5.58 14.72 5.30
CA THR A 1 -6.48 15.62 4.53
C THR A 1 -5.75 16.53 3.55
N HIS A 2 -4.43 16.70 3.64
CA HIS A 2 -3.62 17.37 2.62
C HIS A 2 -2.76 16.32 1.88
N ARG A 3 -2.94 16.16 0.56
CA ARG A 3 -2.16 15.23 -0.29
C ARG A 3 -1.46 16.02 -1.41
N PRO A 4 -0.33 16.68 -1.14
CA PRO A 4 0.34 17.59 -2.09
C PRO A 4 0.62 16.95 -3.44
N LEU A 5 1.09 15.71 -3.43
CA LEU A 5 1.43 14.97 -4.66
C LEU A 5 0.22 14.60 -5.52
N LEU A 6 -1.00 14.70 -4.97
CA LEU A 6 -2.25 14.40 -5.69
C LEU A 6 -3.02 15.67 -6.07
N GLN A 7 -2.48 16.87 -5.85
CA GLN A 7 -3.06 18.14 -6.31
C GLN A 7 -2.75 18.36 -7.80
N VAL A 8 -3.23 17.44 -8.64
CA VAL A 8 -3.03 17.42 -10.10
C VAL A 8 -4.37 17.16 -10.80
N PRO A 9 -4.50 17.47 -12.11
CA PRO A 9 -5.76 17.30 -12.83
C PRO A 9 -6.30 15.86 -12.85
N ASP A 10 -5.43 14.84 -12.89
CA ASP A 10 -5.82 13.43 -12.81
C ASP A 10 -5.08 12.73 -11.65
N PRO A 11 -5.68 12.70 -10.44
CA PRO A 11 -5.09 12.06 -9.27
C PRO A 11 -4.95 10.54 -9.42
N LEU A 12 -5.84 9.87 -10.17
CA LEU A 12 -5.78 8.42 -10.36
C LEU A 12 -4.61 8.03 -11.26
N ALA A 13 -4.39 8.75 -12.35
CA ALA A 13 -3.19 8.60 -13.16
C ALA A 13 -1.92 8.82 -12.32
N LYS A 14 -1.92 9.83 -11.45
CA LYS A 14 -0.79 10.10 -10.56
C LYS A 14 -0.55 8.98 -9.56
N ILE A 15 -1.60 8.39 -8.99
CA ILE A 15 -1.47 7.22 -8.10
C ILE A 15 -0.84 6.04 -8.84
N ARG A 16 -1.27 5.77 -10.09
CA ARG A 16 -0.69 4.67 -10.90
C ARG A 16 0.79 4.90 -11.19
N GLU A 17 1.17 6.09 -11.64
CA GLU A 17 2.58 6.48 -11.84
C GLU A 17 3.41 6.31 -10.56
N LEU A 18 2.85 6.75 -9.43
CA LEU A 18 3.47 6.67 -8.12
C LEU A 18 3.61 5.23 -7.59
N LEU A 19 2.71 4.32 -7.97
CA LEU A 19 2.81 2.90 -7.64
C LEU A 19 3.84 2.21 -8.52
N GLU A 20 3.80 2.46 -9.83
CA GLU A 20 4.72 1.88 -10.81
C GLU A 20 6.18 2.25 -10.51
N SER A 21 6.44 3.54 -10.27
CA SER A 21 7.79 4.03 -9.88
C SER A 21 8.31 3.44 -8.57
N ARG A 22 7.42 2.93 -7.70
CA ARG A 22 7.79 2.30 -6.41
C ARG A 22 7.70 0.79 -6.43
N SER A 23 7.24 0.18 -7.52
CA SER A 23 6.99 -1.26 -7.64
C SER A 23 8.20 -2.10 -7.23
N GLN A 24 9.41 -1.72 -7.66
CA GLN A 24 10.65 -2.41 -7.30
C GLN A 24 10.94 -2.36 -5.80
N ASN A 25 10.62 -1.26 -5.12
CA ASN A 25 10.82 -1.14 -3.67
C ASN A 25 9.80 -1.98 -2.90
N TYR A 26 8.54 -2.03 -3.37
CA TYR A 26 7.51 -2.85 -2.75
C TYR A 26 7.69 -4.34 -3.01
N ALA A 27 8.20 -4.73 -4.18
CA ALA A 27 8.48 -6.12 -4.53
C ALA A 27 9.67 -6.73 -3.76
N ASN A 28 10.51 -5.90 -3.14
CA ASN A 28 11.62 -6.34 -2.31
C ASN A 28 11.21 -6.39 -0.83
N ASN A 29 10.24 -7.25 -0.51
CA ASN A 29 9.72 -7.47 0.84
C ASN A 29 9.68 -8.97 1.18
N ASP A 30 9.75 -9.28 2.47
CA ASP A 30 9.56 -10.65 2.96
C ASP A 30 8.08 -11.02 3.10
N ILE A 31 7.23 -10.03 3.37
CA ILE A 31 5.80 -10.18 3.62
C ILE A 31 5.02 -9.11 2.84
N GLU A 32 4.02 -9.56 2.09
CA GLU A 32 2.99 -8.73 1.46
C GLU A 32 1.62 -9.11 2.04
N VAL A 33 0.83 -8.10 2.40
CA VAL A 33 -0.53 -8.27 2.92
C VAL A 33 -1.49 -7.48 2.03
N ASP A 34 -2.42 -8.18 1.41
CA ASP A 34 -3.55 -7.54 0.75
C ASP A 34 -4.51 -7.02 1.81
N THR A 35 -4.78 -5.71 1.77
CA THR A 35 -5.63 -5.01 2.75
C THR A 35 -7.04 -4.74 2.21
N THR A 36 -7.36 -5.26 1.02
CA THR A 36 -8.67 -5.11 0.40
C THR A 36 -9.76 -5.64 1.34
N ASP A 37 -10.76 -4.81 1.63
CA ASP A 37 -11.90 -5.10 2.50
C ASP A 37 -11.59 -5.45 3.97
N LEU A 38 -10.34 -5.25 4.41
CA LEU A 38 -9.95 -5.46 5.80
C LEU A 38 -10.12 -4.19 6.64
N SER A 39 -10.61 -4.35 7.86
CA SER A 39 -10.49 -3.34 8.91
C SER A 39 -9.06 -3.22 9.41
N VAL A 40 -8.75 -2.12 10.10
CA VAL A 40 -7.42 -1.89 10.68
C VAL A 40 -7.01 -3.02 11.63
N ASP A 41 -7.93 -3.50 12.47
CA ASP A 41 -7.66 -4.57 13.43
C ASP A 41 -7.36 -5.90 12.72
N GLU A 42 -8.07 -6.20 11.62
CA GLU A 42 -7.82 -7.38 10.80
C GLU A 42 -6.45 -7.32 10.10
N VAL A 43 -6.07 -6.16 9.55
CA VAL A 43 -4.74 -5.96 8.95
C VAL A 43 -3.63 -6.19 9.98
N VAL A 44 -3.78 -5.66 11.19
CA VAL A 44 -2.80 -5.86 12.28
C VAL A 44 -2.71 -7.33 12.67
N GLY A 45 -3.84 -8.03 12.74
CA GLY A 45 -3.88 -9.47 13.00
C GLY A 45 -3.13 -10.28 11.95
N GLU A 46 -3.36 -10.00 10.67
CA GLU A 46 -2.67 -10.69 9.56
C GLU A 46 -1.15 -10.49 9.61
N ILE A 47 -0.70 -9.25 9.87
CA ILE A 47 0.74 -8.96 10.01
C ILE A 47 1.35 -9.75 11.17
N ILE A 48 0.69 -9.78 12.34
CA ILE A 48 1.19 -10.52 13.52
C ILE A 48 1.28 -12.03 13.23
N ASN A 49 0.32 -12.58 12.48
CA ASN A 49 0.32 -14.00 12.13
C ASN A 49 1.50 -14.33 11.19
N ARG A 50 1.72 -13.53 10.14
CA ARG A 50 2.82 -13.73 9.17
C ARG A 50 4.22 -13.64 9.76
N ILE A 51 4.42 -12.88 10.84
CA ILE A 51 5.73 -12.71 11.51
C ILE A 51 6.06 -13.89 12.44
N LYS A 52 5.05 -14.64 12.90
CA LYS A 52 5.25 -15.74 13.85
C LYS A 52 5.63 -17.07 13.20
N ASP A 53 5.44 -17.19 11.89
CA ASP A 53 5.84 -18.33 11.07
C ASP A 53 7.36 -18.29 10.77
#